data_AF-A0A9X2CE83-F1
#
_entry.id   AF-A0A9X2CE83-F1
#
_cell.length_a   1.000
_cell.length_b   1.000
_cell.length_c   1.000
_cell.angle_alpha   90.00
_cell.angle_beta   90.00
_cell.angle_gamma   90.00
#
_symmetry.space_group_name_H-M   'P 1'
#
loop_
_entity.id
_entity.type
_entity.pdbx_description
1 polymer ?
#
loop_
_entity_poly.entity_id
_entity_poly.type
_entity_poly.pdbx_seq_one_letter_code
_entity_poly.pdbx_strand_id
1 'polypeptide(L)'
;MKDLHYCDNMKLVDAWYEYVEGCFILNLNRVATEIDLQENHYLEEVGQIIETIAIKVRYCPYCGKKFDGANTSLSPSFVHYDFSKW
;
A
#
# COMPACT_ATOMS: atom_id res chain seq x y z
N MET A 1 -15.39 7.11 -14.97
CA MET A 1 -14.04 7.14 -14.35
C MET A 1 -14.26 7.31 -12.87
N LYS A 2 -13.89 6.35 -12.02
CA LYS A 2 -14.02 6.53 -10.56
C LYS A 2 -12.90 7.46 -10.11
N ASP A 3 -13.21 8.43 -9.26
CA ASP A 3 -12.22 9.32 -8.67
C ASP A 3 -11.24 8.49 -7.84
N LEU A 4 -10.04 8.25 -8.38
CA LEU A 4 -8.93 7.76 -7.57
C LEU A 4 -8.56 8.90 -6.63
N HIS A 5 -8.81 8.74 -5.33
CA HIS A 5 -8.49 9.79 -4.38
C HIS A 5 -6.98 9.83 -4.16
N TYR A 6 -6.37 10.94 -4.57
CA TYR A 6 -4.99 11.28 -4.30
C TYR A 6 -4.92 12.09 -3.00
N CYS A 7 -4.29 11.54 -1.97
CA CYS A 7 -4.11 12.22 -0.69
C CYS A 7 -2.70 12.85 -0.63
N ASP A 8 -2.59 14.12 -0.27
CA ASP A 8 -1.28 14.77 -0.13
C ASP A 8 -0.42 14.11 0.96
N ASN A 9 -1.04 13.67 2.06
CA ASN A 9 -0.34 12.95 3.12
C ASN A 9 0.19 11.59 2.66
N MET A 10 -0.36 11.01 1.59
CA MET A 10 0.17 9.77 1.02
C MET A 10 1.49 10.00 0.28
N LYS A 11 1.83 11.24 -0.10
CA LYS A 11 3.14 11.56 -0.71
C LYS A 11 4.31 11.44 0.27
N LEU A 12 4.02 11.37 1.57
CA LEU A 12 5.01 11.26 2.63
C LEU A 12 5.37 9.80 2.96
N VAL A 13 4.70 8.85 2.31
CA VAL A 13 4.83 7.42 2.57
C VAL A 13 4.85 6.67 1.24
N ASP A 14 5.58 5.57 1.18
CA ASP A 14 5.53 4.67 0.01
C ASP A 14 4.23 3.86 0.05
N ALA A 15 3.12 4.47 -0.35
CA ALA A 15 1.81 3.85 -0.40
C ALA A 15 1.01 4.27 -1.64
N TRP A 16 0.09 3.41 -2.09
CA TRP A 16 -0.83 3.75 -3.18
C TRP A 16 -2.20 3.08 -3.02
N TYR A 17 -3.21 3.65 -3.68
CA TYR A 17 -4.52 3.01 -3.81
C TYR A 17 -4.66 2.33 -5.16
N GLU A 18 -5.30 1.18 -5.17
CA GLU A 18 -5.81 0.53 -6.37
C GLU A 18 -7.31 0.27 -6.21
N TYR A 19 -8.02 0.14 -7.33
CA TYR A 19 -9.43 -0.20 -7.34
C TYR A 19 -9.61 -1.54 -8.07
N VAL A 20 -9.95 -2.58 -7.31
CA VAL A 20 -10.04 -3.97 -7.78
C VAL A 20 -11.39 -4.55 -7.37
N GLU A 21 -12.14 -5.11 -8.32
CA GLU A 21 -13.39 -5.84 -8.09
C GLU A 21 -14.40 -5.15 -7.15
N GLY A 22 -14.63 -3.84 -7.31
CA GLY A 22 -15.61 -3.15 -6.44
C GLY A 22 -15.04 -2.61 -5.13
N CYS A 23 -13.76 -2.83 -4.86
CA CYS A 23 -13.10 -2.46 -3.62
C CYS A 23 -11.92 -1.53 -3.86
N PHE A 24 -11.69 -0.60 -2.94
CA PHE A 24 -10.43 0.12 -2.87
C PHE A 24 -9.47 -0.66 -1.99
N ILE A 25 -8.25 -0.86 -2.48
CA ILE A 25 -7.17 -1.52 -1.76
C ILE A 25 -6.07 -0.48 -1.55
N LEU A 26 -5.61 -0.36 -0.31
CA LEU A 26 -4.45 0.42 0.07
C LEU A 26 -3.25 -0.51 0.15
N ASN A 27 -2.24 -0.23 -0.67
CA ASN A 27 -0.95 -0.89 -0.63
C ASN A 27 0.02 -0.03 0.18
N LEU A 28 0.57 -0.61 1.25
CA LEU A 28 1.56 0.01 2.12
C LEU A 28 2.89 -0.71 1.91
N ASN A 29 3.94 0.03 1.57
CA ASN A 29 5.26 -0.57 1.37
C ASN A 29 6.20 -0.24 2.51
N ARG A 30 7.04 -1.21 2.84
CA ARG A 30 8.32 -0.94 3.49
C ARG A 30 9.38 -0.98 2.40
N VAL A 31 10.17 0.09 2.33
CA VAL A 31 11.28 0.22 1.38
C VAL A 31 12.61 0.06 2.10
N ALA A 32 13.62 -0.40 1.36
CA ALA A 32 14.94 -0.67 1.87
C ALA A 32 15.67 0.63 2.24
N THR A 33 16.27 0.64 3.43
CA THR A 33 17.20 1.66 3.89
C THR A 33 18.65 1.23 3.67
N GLU A 34 19.62 2.13 3.86
CA GLU A 34 21.03 1.76 3.82
C GLU A 34 21.40 0.64 4.80
N ILE A 35 20.74 0.60 5.97
CA ILE A 35 20.96 -0.45 6.98
C ILE A 35 20.47 -1.79 6.44
N ASP A 36 19.28 -1.83 5.83
CA ASP A 36 18.74 -3.07 5.26
C ASP A 36 19.67 -3.64 4.17
N LEU A 37 20.32 -2.81 3.36
CA LEU A 37 21.29 -3.25 2.35
C LEU A 37 22.57 -3.86 2.96
N GLN A 38 23.01 -3.33 4.10
CA GLN A 38 24.18 -3.87 4.81
C GLN A 38 23.88 -5.23 5.44
N GLU A 39 22.64 -5.44 5.89
CA GLU A 39 22.21 -6.64 6.59
C GLU A 39 21.63 -7.72 5.67
N ASN A 40 21.13 -7.35 4.48
CA ASN A 40 20.48 -8.25 3.54
C ASN A 40 21.07 -8.15 2.13
N HIS A 41 21.86 -9.16 1.76
CA HIS A 41 22.52 -9.25 0.45
C HIS A 41 21.58 -9.50 -0.75
N TYR A 42 20.28 -9.75 -0.51
CA TYR A 42 19.28 -9.83 -1.58
C TYR A 42 18.73 -8.45 -2.00
N LEU A 43 19.05 -7.38 -1.25
CA LEU A 43 18.65 -6.01 -1.56
C LEU A 43 19.79 -5.31 -2.30
N GLU A 44 19.44 -4.62 -3.39
CA GLU A 44 20.42 -4.00 -4.28
C GLU A 44 20.43 -2.48 -4.16
N GLU A 45 19.29 -1.86 -3.84
CA GLU A 45 19.14 -0.40 -3.83
C GLU A 45 18.28 0.12 -2.67
N VAL A 46 18.65 1.30 -2.15
CA VAL A 46 17.81 2.06 -1.21
C VAL A 46 16.54 2.48 -1.94
N GLY A 47 15.38 2.28 -1.29
CA GLY A 47 14.08 2.50 -1.89
C GLY A 47 13.46 1.25 -2.54
N GLN A 48 14.22 0.15 -2.70
CA GLN A 48 13.67 -1.13 -3.14
C GLN A 48 12.55 -1.59 -2.19
N ILE A 49 11.41 -2.03 -2.73
CA ILE A 49 10.33 -2.56 -1.91
C ILE A 49 10.78 -3.89 -1.27
N ILE A 50 10.76 -3.93 0.07
CA ILE A 50 11.03 -5.13 0.86
C ILE A 50 9.75 -5.94 1.05
N GLU A 51 8.65 -5.26 1.37
CA GLU A 51 7.37 -5.89 1.61
C GLU A 51 6.23 -4.93 1.30
N THR A 52 5.09 -5.49 0.92
CA THR A 52 3.84 -4.77 0.66
C THR A 52 2.70 -5.41 1.45
N ILE A 53 1.96 -4.60 2.20
CA ILE A 53 0.69 -5.01 2.80
C ILE A 53 -0.45 -4.36 2.01
N ALA A 54 -1.30 -5.20 1.41
CA ALA A 54 -2.48 -4.79 0.66
C ALA A 54 -3.73 -4.99 1.54
N ILE A 55 -4.44 -3.91 1.88
CA ILE A 55 -5.64 -3.95 2.73
C ILE A 55 -6.85 -3.33 2.03
N LYS A 56 -8.01 -3.96 2.16
CA LYS A 56 -9.27 -3.37 1.68
C LYS A 56 -9.70 -2.20 2.57
N VAL A 57 -9.97 -1.04 1.98
CA VAL A 57 -10.34 0.18 2.70
C VAL A 57 -11.58 0.84 2.13
N ARG A 58 -12.29 1.58 2.99
CA ARG A 58 -13.44 2.45 2.61
C ARG A 58 -13.18 3.93 2.81
N TYR A 59 -12.17 4.23 3.61
CA TYR A 59 -11.78 5.58 3.95
C TYR A 59 -10.27 5.68 3.76
N CYS A 60 -9.81 6.82 3.29
CA CYS A 60 -8.40 7.18 3.32
C CYS A 60 -7.98 7.31 4.79
N PRO A 61 -7.02 6.50 5.30
CA PRO A 61 -6.56 6.62 6.69
C PRO A 61 -5.85 7.95 6.98
N TYR A 62 -5.44 8.69 5.95
CA TYR A 62 -4.65 9.91 6.11
C TYR A 62 -5.46 11.21 6.17
N CYS A 63 -6.58 11.30 5.46
CA CYS A 63 -7.43 12.50 5.45
C CYS A 63 -8.90 12.23 5.79
N GLY A 64 -9.27 10.96 6.00
CA GLY A 64 -10.64 10.55 6.35
C GLY A 64 -11.63 10.57 5.18
N LYS A 65 -11.24 10.93 3.95
CA LYS A 65 -12.14 10.93 2.79
C LYS A 65 -12.68 9.52 2.56
N LYS A 66 -14.00 9.40 2.43
CA LYS A 66 -14.67 8.16 2.03
C LYS A 66 -14.49 7.92 0.53
N PHE A 67 -14.22 6.68 0.15
CA PHE A 67 -14.18 6.30 -1.26
C PHE A 67 -15.58 5.98 -1.79
N ASP A 68 -15.96 6.64 -2.89
CA ASP A 68 -17.26 6.44 -3.51
C ASP A 68 -17.29 5.16 -4.36
N GLY A 69 -18.39 4.41 -4.23
CA GLY A 69 -18.61 3.19 -5.01
C GLY A 69 -17.89 1.93 -4.48
N ALA A 70 -17.45 1.91 -3.23
CA ALA A 70 -17.08 0.66 -2.55
C ALA A 70 -18.35 -0.18 -2.27
N ASN A 71 -18.31 -1.49 -2.55
CA ASN A 71 -19.43 -2.39 -2.23
C ASN A 71 -19.82 -2.34 -0.75
N THR A 72 -21.12 -2.50 -0.46
CA THR A 72 -21.72 -2.38 0.88
C THR A 72 -21.34 -3.51 1.85
N SER A 73 -20.81 -4.63 1.36
CA SER A 73 -20.18 -5.68 2.18
C SER A 73 -18.65 -5.67 1.99
N LEU A 74 -17.92 -5.01 2.91
CA LEU A 74 -16.46 -5.11 2.97
C LEU A 74 -16.12 -6.09 4.08
N SER A 75 -15.74 -7.31 3.71
CA SER A 75 -15.07 -8.20 4.66
C SER A 75 -13.64 -7.70 4.87
N PRO A 76 -13.16 -7.53 6.11
CA PRO A 76 -11.76 -7.20 6.36
C PRO A 76 -10.88 -8.31 5.76
N SER A 77 -9.99 -7.93 4.86
CA SER A 77 -9.00 -8.85 4.30
C SER A 77 -7.71 -8.10 4.04
N PHE A 78 -6.60 -8.79 4.21
CA PHE A 78 -5.27 -8.28 3.89
C PHE A 78 -4.44 -9.37 3.22
N VAL A 79 -3.50 -8.94 2.39
CA VAL A 79 -2.47 -9.78 1.80
C VAL A 79 -1.13 -9.16 2.13
N HIS A 80 -0.17 -10.00 2.53
CA HIS A 80 1.22 -9.59 2.74
C HIS A 80 2.07 -10.22 1.66
N TYR A 81 2.80 -9.38 0.94
CA TYR A 81 3.80 -9.77 -0.04
C TYR A 81 5.17 -9.50 0.57
N ASP A 82 5.98 -10.54 0.72
CA ASP A 82 7.35 -10.47 1.21
C ASP A 82 8.31 -10.65 0.03
N PHE A 83 9.08 -9.62 -0.28
CA PHE A 83 10.09 -9.59 -1.34
C PHE A 83 11.51 -9.54 -0.76
N SER A 84 11.66 -9.71 0.57
CA SER A 84 12.96 -9.64 1.23
C SER A 84 13.88 -10.81 0.87
N LYS A 85 13.35 -11.84 0.20
CA LYS A 85 13.98 -13.12 -0.14
C LYS A 85 13.45 -13.63 -1.49
N TRP A 86 14.25 -14.45 -2.18
CA TRP A 86 13.90 -15.12 -3.44
C TRP A 86 13.46 -16.57 -3.21
#